data_AF-E8PQJ8-F1
#
_entry.id   AF-E8PQJ8-F1
#
_cell.length_a   1.000
_cell.length_b   1.000
_cell.length_c   1.000
_cell.angle_alpha   90.00
_cell.angle_beta   90.00
_cell.angle_gamma   90.00
#
_symmetry.space_group_name_H-M   'P 1'
#
loop_
_entity.id
_entity.type
_entity.pdbx_description
1 polymer ?
#
loop_
_entity_poly.entity_id
_entity_poly.type
_entity_poly.pdbx_seq_one_letter_code
_entity_poly.pdbx_strand_id
1 'polypeptide(L)'
;MGEVSDKTHYVVQVGSKGRVVLPAEVREALGLREGDRLLLRWREEGTLELVSFREVAHRARGLLKGLAPGVNLVDELIRDRREEARKEDLE
;
A
#
# COMPACT_ATOMS: atom_id res chain seq x y z
N MET A 1 4.45 22.81 0.11
CA MET A 1 3.38 22.08 0.80
C MET A 1 2.08 22.68 0.28
N GLY A 2 1.54 22.12 -0.79
CA GLY A 2 0.40 22.73 -1.49
C GLY A 2 -0.86 22.56 -0.66
N GLU A 3 -1.58 23.67 -0.47
CA GLU A 3 -2.90 23.72 0.15
C GLU A 3 -3.79 22.66 -0.48
N VAL A 4 -4.25 21.69 0.30
CA VAL A 4 -5.36 20.84 -0.10
C VAL A 4 -6.57 21.75 -0.15
N SER A 5 -6.92 22.18 -1.37
CA SER A 5 -8.06 23.04 -1.65
C SER A 5 -9.32 22.50 -0.96
N ASP A 6 -10.08 23.43 -0.39
CA ASP A 6 -11.23 23.37 0.54
C ASP A 6 -12.44 22.49 0.11
N LYS A 7 -12.26 21.61 -0.88
CA LYS A 7 -13.28 20.64 -1.33
C LYS A 7 -12.94 19.24 -0.85
N THR A 8 -13.47 18.90 0.32
CA THR A 8 -13.37 17.57 0.93
C THR A 8 -14.33 16.55 0.30
N HIS A 9 -15.30 17.00 -0.49
CA HIS A 9 -16.37 16.15 -1.04
C HIS A 9 -16.56 16.39 -2.53
N TYR A 10 -16.66 15.29 -3.29
CA TYR A 10 -16.97 15.29 -4.71
C TYR A 10 -18.15 14.36 -4.96
N VAL A 11 -19.18 14.87 -5.64
CA VAL A 11 -20.24 14.01 -6.17
C VAL A 11 -19.72 13.40 -7.46
N VAL A 12 -19.61 12.08 -7.48
CA VAL A 12 -19.12 11.31 -8.63
C VAL A 12 -20.23 10.37 -9.12
N GLN A 13 -20.28 10.17 -10.43
CA GLN A 13 -21.24 9.25 -11.04
C GLN A 13 -20.56 7.93 -11.38
N VAL A 14 -21.31 6.84 -11.20
CA VAL A 14 -20.89 5.51 -11.63
C VAL A 14 -21.20 5.36 -13.10
N GLY A 15 -20.16 5.15 -13.91
CA GLY A 15 -20.31 4.90 -15.34
C GLY A 15 -20.89 3.52 -15.65
N SER A 16 -21.19 3.26 -16.92
CA SER A 16 -21.87 2.05 -17.41
C SER A 16 -21.20 0.71 -17.04
N LYS A 17 -19.91 0.72 -16.70
CA LYS A 17 -19.14 -0.48 -16.29
C LYS A 17 -18.78 -0.47 -14.80
N GLY A 18 -19.48 0.29 -13.97
CA GLY A 18 -19.16 0.41 -12.54
C GLY A 18 -17.93 1.26 -12.24
N ARG A 19 -17.42 2.02 -13.23
CA ARG A 19 -16.22 2.85 -13.08
C ARG A 19 -16.57 4.19 -12.47
N VAL A 20 -15.76 4.64 -11.51
CA VAL A 20 -15.84 5.99 -10.94
C VAL A 20 -14.61 6.77 -11.40
N VAL A 21 -14.84 7.98 -11.91
CA VAL A 21 -13.74 8.87 -12.30
C VAL A 21 -13.28 9.63 -11.06
N LEU A 22 -12.00 9.49 -10.72
CA LEU A 22 -11.38 10.29 -9.66
C LEU A 22 -11.05 11.69 -10.23
N PRO A 23 -11.56 12.77 -9.62
CA PRO A 23 -11.20 14.14 -9.96
C PRO A 23 -9.68 14.36 -9.92
N ALA A 24 -9.19 15.32 -10.71
CA ALA A 24 -7.76 15.56 -10.87
C ALA A 24 -7.10 15.91 -9.54
N GLU A 25 -7.76 16.74 -8.75
CA GLU A 25 -7.33 17.21 -7.44
C GLU A 25 -7.13 16.05 -6.45
N VAL A 26 -8.04 15.06 -6.49
CA VAL A 26 -7.93 13.85 -5.65
C VAL A 26 -6.74 13.00 -6.09
N ARG A 27 -6.50 12.87 -7.41
CA ARG A 27 -5.33 12.15 -7.93
C ARG A 27 -4.03 12.82 -7.52
N GLU A 28 -3.94 14.14 -7.61
CA GLU A 28 -2.76 14.91 -7.24
C GLU A 28 -2.48 14.85 -5.74
N ALA A 29 -3.50 15.03 -4.90
CA ALA A 29 -3.37 14.95 -3.45
C ALA A 29 -2.88 13.58 -2.97
N LEU A 30 -3.29 12.51 -3.65
CA LEU A 30 -2.87 11.14 -3.37
C LEU A 30 -1.63 10.70 -4.16
N GLY A 31 -1.08 11.57 -5.03
CA GLY A 31 0.07 11.28 -5.88
C GLY A 31 -0.14 10.11 -6.86
N LEU A 32 -1.37 9.88 -7.30
CA LEU A 32 -1.75 8.75 -8.14
C LEU A 32 -1.33 8.94 -9.59
N ARG A 33 -0.80 7.88 -10.19
CA ARG A 33 -0.44 7.76 -11.60
C ARG A 33 -1.22 6.63 -12.26
N GLU A 34 -1.19 6.61 -13.58
CA GLU A 34 -1.75 5.48 -14.33
C GLU A 34 -1.09 4.17 -13.91
N GLY A 35 -1.90 3.13 -13.68
CA GLY A 35 -1.44 1.84 -13.19
C GLY A 35 -1.32 1.72 -11.66
N ASP A 36 -1.43 2.83 -10.91
CA ASP A 36 -1.44 2.75 -9.45
C ASP A 36 -2.66 2.00 -8.93
N ARG A 37 -2.43 1.21 -7.88
CA ARG A 37 -3.46 0.40 -7.23
C ARG A 37 -4.03 1.11 -6.02
N LEU A 38 -5.35 1.06 -5.92
CA LEU A 38 -6.10 1.49 -4.74
C LEU A 38 -6.74 0.28 -4.07
N LEU A 39 -6.74 0.26 -2.75
CA LEU A 39 -7.55 -0.64 -1.95
C LEU A 39 -8.92 0.00 -1.75
N LEU A 40 -9.97 -0.66 -2.24
CA LEU A 40 -11.35 -0.33 -1.91
C LEU A 40 -11.80 -1.22 -0.75
N ARG A 41 -12.24 -0.62 0.35
CA ARG A 41 -12.79 -1.34 1.50
C ARG A 41 -14.16 -0.81 1.90
N TRP A 42 -15.03 -1.73 2.33
CA TRP A 42 -16.28 -1.37 2.98
C TRP A 42 -16.02 -0.87 4.39
N ARG A 43 -16.69 0.22 4.74
CA ARG A 43 -16.90 0.69 6.12
C ARG A 43 -18.35 0.40 6.50
N GLU A 44 -18.68 0.67 7.76
CA GLU A 44 -20.06 0.64 8.24
C GLU A 44 -20.91 1.71 7.52
N GLU A 45 -22.24 1.60 7.65
CA GLU A 45 -23.19 2.60 7.15
C GLU A 45 -23.16 2.82 5.63
N GLY A 46 -22.73 1.83 4.85
CA GLY A 46 -22.68 1.93 3.39
C GLY A 46 -21.58 2.84 2.86
N THR A 47 -20.60 3.18 3.70
CA THR A 47 -19.46 4.01 3.30
C THR A 47 -18.39 3.16 2.62
N LEU A 48 -17.85 3.65 1.51
CA LEU A 48 -16.68 3.09 0.85
C LEU A 48 -15.46 3.95 1.12
N GLU A 49 -14.33 3.32 1.41
CA GLU A 49 -13.05 4.02 1.52
C GLU A 49 -12.07 3.51 0.47
N LEU A 50 -11.43 4.44 -0.23
CA LEU A 50 -10.35 4.20 -1.16
C LEU A 50 -9.02 4.63 -0.54
N VAL A 51 -8.05 3.74 -0.50
CA VAL A 51 -6.73 3.99 0.07
C VAL A 51 -5.65 3.62 -0.94
N SER A 52 -4.60 4.43 -1.08
CA SER A 52 -3.43 4.05 -1.88
C SER A 52 -2.82 2.74 -1.36
N PHE A 53 -2.58 1.77 -2.24
CA PHE A 53 -2.01 0.48 -1.81
C PHE A 53 -0.61 0.64 -1.22
N ARG A 54 0.15 1.67 -1.67
CA ARG A 54 1.44 2.03 -1.08
C ARG A 54 1.30 2.46 0.38
N GLU A 55 0.25 3.23 0.68
CA GLU A 55 -0.04 3.67 2.04
C GLU A 55 -0.45 2.49 2.94
N VAL A 56 -1.21 1.53 2.41
CA VAL A 56 -1.53 0.28 3.12
C VAL A 56 -0.24 -0.47 3.50
N ALA A 57 0.67 -0.66 2.55
CA ALA A 57 1.96 -1.30 2.81
C ALA A 57 2.80 -0.51 3.83
N HIS A 58 2.75 0.82 3.78
CA HIS A 58 3.44 1.66 4.74
C HIS A 58 2.89 1.48 6.17
N ARG A 59 1.57 1.48 6.33
CA ARG A 59 0.90 1.27 7.63
C ARG A 59 1.11 -0.15 8.16
N ALA A 60 1.21 -1.13 7.28
CA ALA A 60 1.45 -2.51 7.66
C ALA A 60 2.90 -2.76 8.12
N ARG A 61 3.84 -1.87 7.77
CA ARG A 61 5.25 -2.01 8.11
C ARG A 61 5.43 -2.03 9.63
N GLY A 62 6.00 -3.12 10.14
CA GLY A 62 6.30 -3.27 11.56
C GLY A 62 5.16 -3.81 12.43
N LEU A 63 3.98 -4.12 11.85
CA LEU A 63 2.87 -4.74 12.59
C LEU A 63 3.29 -6.02 13.33
N LEU A 64 4.20 -6.79 12.74
CA LEU A 64 4.67 -8.07 13.29
C LEU A 64 5.94 -7.94 14.15
N LYS A 65 6.46 -6.72 14.36
CA LYS A 65 7.74 -6.50 15.07
C LYS A 65 7.74 -7.08 16.48
N GLY A 66 6.58 -7.12 17.14
CA GLY A 66 6.43 -7.64 18.50
C GLY A 66 6.40 -9.18 18.61
N LEU A 67 6.27 -9.93 17.51
CA LEU A 67 6.11 -11.38 17.58
C LEU A 67 7.42 -12.14 17.86
N ALA A 68 8.57 -11.56 17.51
CA ALA A 68 9.88 -12.17 17.70
C ALA A 68 10.90 -11.11 18.14
N PRO A 69 10.78 -10.58 19.37
CA PRO A 69 11.69 -9.56 19.87
C PRO A 69 13.12 -10.11 19.93
N GLY A 70 14.08 -9.34 19.40
CA GLY A 70 15.50 -9.71 19.38
C GLY A 70 15.92 -10.65 18.25
N VAL A 71 14.98 -11.14 17.43
CA VAL A 71 15.28 -11.96 16.25
C VAL A 71 15.36 -11.06 15.01
N ASN A 72 16.52 -11.07 14.33
CA ASN A 72 16.64 -10.46 13.01
C ASN A 72 16.54 -11.53 11.92
N LEU A 73 15.30 -11.83 11.50
CA LEU A 73 15.01 -12.81 10.46
C LEU A 73 15.69 -12.49 9.11
N VAL A 74 15.98 -11.21 8.84
CA VAL A 74 16.70 -10.82 7.63
C VAL A 74 18.15 -11.30 7.68
N ASP A 75 18.81 -11.13 8.82
CA ASP A 75 20.20 -11.57 9.00
C ASP A 75 20.29 -13.11 8.99
N GLU A 76 19.33 -13.80 9.61
CA GLU A 76 19.24 -15.26 9.54
C GLU A 76 19.09 -15.73 8.09
N LEU A 77 18.15 -15.17 7.35
CA LEU A 77 17.94 -15.53 5.93
C LEU A 77 19.19 -15.25 5.08
N ILE A 78 19.86 -14.12 5.29
CA ILE A 78 21.09 -13.78 4.56
C ILE A 78 22.21 -14.77 4.90
N ARG A 79 22.36 -15.15 6.17
CA ARG A 79 23.35 -16.16 6.58
C ARG A 79 23.07 -17.48 5.89
N ASP A 80 21.84 -17.96 5.96
CA ASP A 80 21.44 -19.25 5.41
C ASP A 80 21.68 -19.29 3.89
N ARG A 81 21.31 -18.22 3.17
CA ARG A 81 21.59 -18.08 1.71
C ARG A 81 23.08 -18.10 1.38
N ARG A 82 23.93 -17.51 2.22
CA ARG A 82 25.40 -17.53 2.02
C ARG A 82 25.99 -18.90 2.30
N GLU A 83 25.46 -19.63 3.27
CA GLU A 83 25.88 -21.00 3.56
C GLU A 83 25.47 -21.97 2.45
N GLU A 84 24.26 -21.82 1.91
CA GLU A 84 23.80 -22.56 0.72
C GLU A 84 24.74 -22.32 -0.47
N ALA A 85 24.99 -21.06 -0.83
CA ALA A 85 25.88 -20.71 -1.95
C ALA A 85 27.30 -21.29 -1.79
N ARG A 86 27.84 -21.29 -0.57
CA ARG A 86 29.16 -21.89 -0.29
C ARG A 86 29.18 -23.41 -0.44
N LYS A 87 28.07 -24.09 -0.18
CA LYS A 87 27.96 -25.54 -0.36
C LYS A 87 27.85 -25.88 -1.84
N GLU A 88 27.07 -25.11 -2.60
CA GLU A 88 26.96 -25.25 -4.06
C GLU A 88 28.29 -25.00 -4.77
N ASP A 89 29.10 -24.01 -4.34
CA ASP A 89 30.43 -23.74 -4.91
C ASP A 89 31.48 -24.83 -4.59
N LEU A 90 31.22 -25.70 -3.61
CA LEU A 90 32.11 -26.77 -3.17
C LEU A 90 31.77 -28.15 -3.78
N GLU A 91 30.62 -28.26 -4.45
CA GLU A 91 30.18 -29.41 -5.25
C GLU A 91 30.65 -29.30 -6.72
#